data_AF-V9W114-F1
#
_entry.id   AF-V9W114-F1
#
_cell.length_a   1.000
_cell.length_b   1.000
_cell.length_c   1.000
_cell.angle_alpha   90.00
_cell.angle_beta   90.00
_cell.angle_gamma   90.00
#
_symmetry.space_group_name_H-M   'P 1'
#
loop_
_entity.id
_entity.type
_entity.pdbx_description
1 polymer ?
#
loop_
_entity_poly.entity_id
_entity_poly.type
_entity_poly.pdbx_seq_one_letter_code
_entity_poly.pdbx_strand_id
1 'polypeptide(L)'
;MFVLESQEGRLFKPLAFTKTYAMAAAAILSITLVPVLMGYLVRGRILPERKNPLNRLVIWLYRPFLDAAVAWPWATSALAMALVVSMAWPLQRIGTEFMPELNEGDLLYMPSLYPGVSIGKAREVLQQTDRLIAAVPEVQSVHGKLGRADTATDSAPLTMLETMIQLIPESEWREGMTLELIRRELDRIVQVPGVTNVWIQPIKNRIDMLATGIKSPVGVKVPGPDLSVIEGIGIEMERAVSDIEGTVSAYAERPAGGRFVEIDIDRKAAALYMMSVHEIQDVVQTAIGGLQVSESVEGLERFPINLRYPQEWRDSPEKNPQSAGGDAIRRPYSSGRSGRNQHRRWPQHDPIRKCPANRISLHRHCRA
;
A
#
# COMPACT_ATOMS: atom_id res chain seq x y z
N MET A 1 -19.94 16.46 -11.01
CA MET A 1 -19.51 15.27 -11.76
C MET A 1 -18.67 15.59 -13.00
N PHE A 2 -19.18 16.25 -14.05
CA PHE A 2 -18.38 16.44 -15.28
C PHE A 2 -17.07 17.23 -15.11
N VAL A 3 -17.02 18.14 -14.12
CA VAL A 3 -15.82 18.94 -13.76
C VAL A 3 -14.83 18.16 -12.87
N LEU A 4 -15.19 16.98 -12.34
CA LEU A 4 -14.28 16.18 -11.51
C LEU A 4 -13.10 15.67 -12.34
N GLU A 5 -11.90 15.76 -11.78
CA GLU A 5 -10.65 15.36 -12.44
C GLU A 5 -10.13 14.02 -11.91
N SER A 6 -9.05 13.51 -12.53
CA SER A 6 -8.32 12.33 -12.07
C SER A 6 -9.21 11.10 -11.76
N GLN A 7 -8.98 10.42 -10.65
CA GLN A 7 -9.66 9.22 -10.17
C GLN A 7 -11.18 9.40 -9.99
N GLU A 8 -11.61 10.43 -9.26
CA GLU A 8 -13.03 10.75 -9.07
C GLU A 8 -13.73 10.98 -10.43
N GLY A 9 -13.07 11.71 -11.32
CA GLY A 9 -13.56 11.95 -12.68
C GLY A 9 -13.73 10.64 -13.46
N ARG A 10 -12.78 9.71 -13.39
CA ARG A 10 -12.88 8.41 -14.08
C ARG A 10 -13.99 7.54 -13.51
N LEU A 11 -14.22 7.56 -12.20
CA LEU A 11 -15.28 6.80 -11.54
C LEU A 11 -16.68 7.36 -11.85
N PHE A 12 -16.88 8.68 -11.74
CA PHE A 12 -18.21 9.29 -11.79
C PHE A 12 -18.64 9.84 -13.17
N LYS A 13 -17.73 10.08 -14.12
CA LYS A 13 -18.13 10.54 -15.48
C LYS A 13 -19.00 9.54 -16.24
N PRO A 14 -18.71 8.22 -16.27
CA PRO A 14 -19.58 7.24 -16.94
C PRO A 14 -21.01 7.26 -16.38
N LEU A 15 -21.15 7.32 -15.04
CA LEU A 15 -22.44 7.42 -14.35
C LEU A 15 -23.20 8.71 -14.72
N ALA A 16 -22.48 9.84 -14.82
CA ALA A 16 -23.07 11.11 -15.23
C ALA A 16 -23.56 11.08 -16.68
N PHE A 17 -22.79 10.51 -17.61
CA PHE A 17 -23.19 10.36 -19.02
C PHE A 17 -24.40 9.44 -19.18
N THR A 18 -24.39 8.25 -18.57
CA THR A 18 -25.51 7.30 -18.68
C THR A 18 -26.81 7.89 -18.10
N LYS A 19 -26.74 8.57 -16.94
CA LYS A 19 -27.88 9.31 -16.39
C LYS A 19 -28.40 10.37 -17.37
N THR A 20 -27.52 11.22 -17.90
CA THR A 20 -27.92 12.31 -18.79
C THR A 20 -28.55 11.79 -20.09
N TYR A 21 -27.96 10.76 -20.71
CA TYR A 21 -28.51 10.15 -21.92
C TYR A 21 -29.83 9.42 -21.66
N ALA A 22 -29.95 8.70 -20.54
CA ALA A 22 -31.21 8.06 -20.15
C ALA A 22 -32.32 9.09 -19.92
N MET A 23 -32.04 10.20 -19.22
CA MET A 23 -33.02 11.28 -19.02
C MET A 23 -33.40 11.97 -20.34
N ALA A 24 -32.45 12.21 -21.24
CA ALA A 24 -32.73 12.81 -22.55
C ALA A 24 -33.60 11.88 -23.41
N ALA A 25 -33.28 10.59 -23.50
CA ALA A 25 -34.07 9.60 -24.21
C ALA A 25 -35.47 9.44 -23.60
N ALA A 26 -35.57 9.37 -22.27
CA ALA A 26 -36.85 9.31 -21.57
C ALA A 26 -37.71 10.55 -21.82
N ALA A 27 -37.14 11.76 -21.85
CA ALA A 27 -37.87 12.98 -22.17
C ALA A 27 -38.41 12.96 -23.62
N ILE A 28 -37.58 12.55 -24.60
CA ILE A 28 -37.98 12.42 -26.00
C ILE A 28 -39.12 11.40 -26.15
N LEU A 29 -38.99 10.22 -25.54
CA LEU A 29 -40.01 9.17 -25.55
C LEU A 29 -41.29 9.60 -24.82
N SER A 30 -41.18 10.36 -23.73
CA SER A 30 -42.31 10.88 -22.97
C SER A 30 -43.16 11.90 -23.73
N ILE A 31 -42.57 12.61 -24.70
CA ILE A 31 -43.28 13.59 -25.54
C ILE A 31 -43.83 12.91 -26.82
N THR A 32 -43.12 11.92 -27.36
CA THR A 32 -43.43 11.32 -28.67
C THR A 32 -44.24 10.02 -28.55
N LEU A 33 -43.66 8.99 -27.92
CA LEU A 33 -44.22 7.64 -27.90
C LEU A 33 -45.28 7.46 -26.81
N VAL A 34 -45.05 8.03 -25.62
CA VAL A 34 -45.92 7.85 -24.45
C VAL A 34 -47.36 8.33 -24.69
N PRO A 35 -47.65 9.50 -25.30
CA PRO A 35 -49.02 9.92 -25.58
C PRO A 35 -49.74 8.99 -26.57
N VAL A 36 -49.03 8.48 -27.59
CA VAL A 36 -49.57 7.54 -28.58
C VAL A 36 -49.91 6.20 -27.92
N LEU A 37 -48.99 5.66 -27.11
CA LEU A 37 -49.23 4.43 -26.35
C LEU A 37 -50.36 4.59 -25.32
N MET A 38 -50.47 5.75 -24.66
CA MET A 38 -51.61 6.02 -23.78
C MET A 38 -52.94 5.97 -24.55
N GLY A 39 -53.06 6.65 -25.68
CA GLY A 39 -54.29 6.62 -26.50
C GLY A 39 -54.63 5.26 -27.13
N TYR A 40 -53.63 4.39 -27.31
CA TYR A 40 -53.83 3.04 -27.85
C TYR A 40 -54.16 2.00 -26.76
N LEU A 41 -53.43 2.00 -25.64
CA LEU A 41 -53.50 0.99 -24.60
C LEU A 41 -54.47 1.35 -23.46
N VAL A 42 -54.60 2.63 -23.09
CA VAL A 42 -55.49 3.06 -22.00
C VAL A 42 -56.91 3.23 -22.51
N ARG A 43 -57.54 2.09 -22.83
CA ARG A 43 -58.92 2.01 -23.33
C ARG A 43 -59.82 1.33 -22.29
N GLY A 44 -60.81 2.06 -21.80
CA GLY A 44 -61.76 1.59 -20.79
C GLY A 44 -62.50 2.75 -20.13
N ARG A 45 -63.37 2.44 -19.16
CA ARG A 45 -64.05 3.44 -18.33
C ARG A 45 -63.10 3.94 -17.23
N ILE A 46 -62.22 4.89 -17.56
CA ILE A 46 -61.41 5.59 -16.57
C ILE A 46 -62.35 6.25 -15.55
N LEU A 47 -62.27 5.86 -14.28
CA LEU A 47 -63.08 6.47 -13.24
C LEU A 47 -62.66 7.94 -13.06
N PRO A 48 -63.60 8.91 -13.08
CA PRO A 48 -63.29 10.29 -12.76
C PRO A 48 -62.60 10.39 -11.40
N GLU A 49 -61.58 11.22 -11.30
CA GLU A 49 -60.68 11.30 -10.14
C GLU A 49 -61.41 11.47 -8.79
N ARG A 50 -62.52 12.23 -8.80
CA ARG A 50 -63.39 12.47 -7.64
C ARG A 50 -64.23 11.26 -7.19
N LYS A 51 -64.35 10.20 -8.02
CA LYS A 51 -65.07 8.96 -7.72
C LYS A 51 -64.16 7.86 -7.16
N ASN A 52 -62.84 7.98 -7.28
CA ASN A 52 -61.91 7.01 -6.69
C ASN A 52 -61.80 7.26 -5.16
N PRO A 53 -62.14 6.28 -4.29
CA PRO A 53 -62.05 6.46 -2.85
C PRO A 53 -60.62 6.75 -2.36
N LEU A 54 -59.59 6.21 -3.00
CA LEU A 54 -58.18 6.46 -2.66
C LEU A 54 -57.80 7.92 -2.90
N ASN A 55 -58.06 8.45 -4.11
CA ASN A 55 -57.77 9.86 -4.41
C ASN A 55 -58.58 10.79 -3.49
N ARG A 56 -59.84 10.43 -3.17
CA ARG A 56 -60.65 11.22 -2.24
C ARG A 56 -60.06 11.25 -0.82
N LEU A 57 -59.51 10.14 -0.32
CA LEU A 57 -58.82 10.07 0.96
C LEU A 57 -57.54 10.92 0.96
N VAL A 58 -56.70 10.78 -0.07
CA VAL A 58 -55.44 11.54 -0.21
C VAL A 58 -55.72 13.04 -0.32
N ILE A 59 -56.69 13.45 -1.13
CA ILE A 59 -57.09 14.86 -1.27
C ILE A 59 -57.68 15.40 0.04
N TRP A 60 -58.48 14.60 0.77
CA TRP A 60 -59.02 15.01 2.07
C TRP A 60 -57.93 15.17 3.13
N LEU A 61 -56.91 14.32 3.13
CA LEU A 61 -55.76 14.43 4.02
C LEU A 61 -54.84 15.61 3.66
N TYR A 62 -54.60 15.86 2.37
CA TYR A 62 -53.71 16.91 1.88
C TYR A 62 -54.28 18.33 2.01
N ARG A 63 -55.57 18.52 1.71
CA ARG A 63 -56.24 19.83 1.75
C ARG A 63 -56.01 20.64 3.03
N PRO A 64 -56.23 20.13 4.26
CA PRO A 64 -56.07 20.94 5.47
C PRO A 64 -54.63 21.47 5.64
N PHE A 65 -53.61 20.73 5.20
CA PHE A 65 -52.23 21.22 5.21
C PHE A 65 -51.98 22.28 4.14
N LEU A 66 -52.54 22.13 2.94
CA LEU A 66 -52.48 23.16 1.89
C LEU A 66 -53.19 24.45 2.35
N ASP A 67 -54.41 24.33 2.86
CA ASP A 67 -55.24 25.46 3.28
C ASP A 67 -54.57 26.21 4.45
N ALA A 68 -54.00 25.49 5.43
CA ALA A 68 -53.18 26.09 6.49
C ALA A 68 -51.90 26.75 5.95
N ALA A 69 -51.23 26.13 4.98
CA ALA A 69 -50.00 26.64 4.40
C ALA A 69 -50.18 27.94 3.60
N VAL A 70 -51.31 28.06 2.90
CA VAL A 70 -51.72 29.26 2.15
C VAL A 70 -52.30 30.33 3.09
N ALA A 71 -53.00 29.94 4.15
CA ALA A 71 -53.55 30.88 5.13
C ALA A 71 -52.44 31.67 5.86
N TRP A 72 -51.35 31.01 6.27
CA TRP A 72 -50.24 31.64 7.02
C TRP A 72 -48.87 31.54 6.28
N PRO A 73 -48.65 32.26 5.16
CA PRO A 73 -47.43 32.12 4.32
C PRO A 73 -46.12 32.48 5.02
N TRP A 74 -46.16 33.38 6.01
CA TRP A 74 -45.00 33.76 6.80
C TRP A 74 -44.58 32.63 7.75
N ALA A 75 -45.54 31.90 8.33
CA ALA A 75 -45.30 30.81 9.26
C ALA A 75 -44.73 29.58 8.52
N THR A 76 -45.23 29.28 7.32
CA THR A 76 -44.66 28.22 6.48
C THR A 76 -43.27 28.56 5.98
N SER A 77 -43.02 29.82 5.57
CA SER A 77 -41.68 30.27 5.18
C SER A 77 -40.69 30.21 6.34
N ALA A 78 -41.11 30.61 7.55
CA ALA A 78 -40.30 30.51 8.77
C ALA A 78 -40.02 29.06 9.16
N LEU A 79 -41.02 28.16 9.06
CA LEU A 79 -40.84 26.74 9.31
C LEU A 79 -39.89 26.07 8.30
N ALA A 80 -40.01 26.41 7.01
CA ALA A 80 -39.09 25.93 5.97
C ALA A 80 -37.65 26.40 6.24
N MET A 81 -37.46 27.67 6.64
CA MET A 81 -36.16 28.20 7.03
C MET A 81 -35.61 27.49 8.28
N ALA A 82 -36.46 27.26 9.29
CA ALA A 82 -36.07 26.53 10.50
C ALA A 82 -35.64 25.08 10.19
N LEU A 83 -36.32 24.40 9.27
CA LEU A 83 -35.94 23.07 8.80
C LEU A 83 -34.58 23.09 8.08
N VAL A 84 -34.33 24.06 7.19
CA VAL A 84 -33.02 24.23 6.53
C VAL A 84 -31.92 24.51 7.55
N VAL A 85 -32.15 25.40 8.51
CA VAL A 85 -31.19 25.67 9.60
C VAL A 85 -30.96 24.43 10.48
N SER A 86 -31.99 23.62 10.73
CA SER A 86 -31.85 22.37 11.50
C SER A 86 -30.93 21.35 10.83
N MET A 87 -30.78 21.38 9.50
CA MET A 87 -29.83 20.52 8.78
C MET A 87 -28.35 20.79 9.14
N ALA A 88 -28.03 21.95 9.74
CA ALA A 88 -26.68 22.21 10.23
C ALA A 88 -26.25 21.26 11.36
N TRP A 89 -27.20 20.75 12.16
CA TRP A 89 -26.88 19.87 13.29
C TRP A 89 -26.48 18.44 12.87
N PRO A 90 -27.19 17.75 11.96
CA PRO A 90 -26.67 16.51 11.36
C PRO A 90 -25.36 16.72 10.61
N LEU A 91 -25.21 17.83 9.88
CA LEU A 91 -24.01 18.09 9.07
C LEU A 91 -22.72 18.17 9.90
N GLN A 92 -22.81 18.61 11.17
CA GLN A 92 -21.69 18.64 12.12
C GLN A 92 -21.33 17.26 12.70
N ARG A 93 -22.15 16.23 12.48
CA ARG A 93 -21.97 14.87 13.03
C ARG A 93 -21.60 13.82 11.98
N ILE A 94 -21.58 14.19 10.70
CA ILE A 94 -21.25 13.29 9.60
C ILE A 94 -19.73 13.33 9.39
N GLY A 95 -19.09 12.16 9.42
CA GLY A 95 -17.67 12.01 9.10
C GLY A 95 -17.40 12.24 7.61
N THR A 96 -16.16 12.60 7.28
CA THR A 96 -15.71 12.83 5.90
C THR A 96 -14.79 11.71 5.44
N GLU A 97 -15.18 11.01 4.37
CA GLU A 97 -14.37 10.00 3.68
C GLU A 97 -14.23 10.37 2.20
N PHE A 98 -13.13 9.98 1.57
CA PHE A 98 -12.88 10.23 0.14
C PHE A 98 -13.83 9.45 -0.76
N MET A 99 -14.01 8.16 -0.45
CA MET A 99 -14.96 7.25 -1.09
C MET A 99 -15.27 6.12 -0.11
N PRO A 100 -16.53 5.60 -0.08
CA PRO A 100 -16.86 4.45 0.74
C PRO A 100 -15.94 3.26 0.45
N GLU A 101 -15.68 2.43 1.46
CA GLU A 101 -15.03 1.14 1.22
C GLU A 101 -15.93 0.27 0.33
N LEU A 102 -15.53 0.09 -0.94
CA LEU A 102 -16.08 -0.97 -1.78
C LEU A 102 -15.75 -2.31 -1.11
N ASN A 103 -16.66 -3.28 -1.14
CA ASN A 103 -16.35 -4.66 -0.77
C ASN A 103 -15.96 -5.45 -2.03
N GLU A 104 -14.70 -5.85 -2.11
CA GLU A 104 -14.12 -6.64 -3.21
C GLU A 104 -14.29 -8.16 -2.99
N GLY A 105 -14.76 -8.58 -1.81
CA GLY A 105 -14.87 -9.99 -1.40
C GLY A 105 -13.58 -10.59 -0.83
N ASP A 106 -12.42 -10.10 -1.29
CA ASP A 106 -11.10 -10.55 -0.85
C ASP A 106 -10.35 -9.48 -0.04
N LEU A 107 -9.38 -9.91 0.76
CA LEU A 107 -8.51 -9.04 1.59
C LEU A 107 -7.03 -9.18 1.20
N LEU A 108 -6.27 -8.11 1.42
CA LEU A 108 -4.83 -8.05 1.22
C LEU A 108 -4.16 -7.63 2.55
N TYR A 109 -3.34 -8.53 3.09
CA TYR A 109 -2.53 -8.29 4.28
C TYR A 109 -1.11 -7.88 3.88
N MET A 110 -0.68 -6.68 4.30
CA MET A 110 0.61 -6.12 3.89
C MET A 110 1.42 -5.55 5.07
N PRO A 111 1.94 -6.42 5.95
CA PRO A 111 2.73 -5.95 7.06
C PRO A 111 4.08 -5.38 6.63
N SER A 112 4.62 -4.49 7.46
CA SER A 112 6.02 -4.05 7.37
C SER A 112 6.89 -4.80 8.37
N LEU A 113 8.03 -5.33 7.92
CA LEU A 113 9.12 -5.81 8.80
C LEU A 113 10.20 -4.73 8.94
N TYR A 114 10.88 -4.70 10.08
CA TYR A 114 12.03 -3.82 10.27
C TYR A 114 13.17 -4.10 9.25
N PRO A 115 13.90 -3.06 8.81
CA PRO A 115 15.06 -3.23 7.94
C PRO A 115 16.12 -4.19 8.50
N GLY A 116 16.70 -5.01 7.62
CA GLY A 116 17.78 -5.94 7.98
C GLY A 116 17.32 -7.30 8.54
N VAL A 117 16.04 -7.65 8.43
CA VAL A 117 15.58 -9.05 8.57
C VAL A 117 16.18 -9.92 7.46
N SER A 118 16.54 -11.17 7.77
CA SER A 118 17.04 -12.12 6.77
C SER A 118 15.90 -12.80 6.01
N ILE A 119 16.12 -13.17 4.75
CA ILE A 119 15.13 -13.88 3.91
C ILE A 119 14.59 -15.13 4.64
N GLY A 120 15.46 -15.88 5.31
CA GLY A 120 15.08 -17.07 6.07
C GLY A 120 14.07 -16.77 7.19
N LYS A 121 14.29 -15.69 7.96
CA LYS A 121 13.36 -15.27 9.03
C LYS A 121 12.10 -14.60 8.46
N ALA A 122 12.21 -13.82 7.39
CA ALA A 122 11.04 -13.22 6.74
C ALA A 122 10.10 -14.29 6.15
N ARG A 123 10.64 -15.38 5.58
CA ARG A 123 9.88 -16.55 5.12
C ARG A 123 9.23 -17.32 6.28
N GLU A 124 9.91 -17.43 7.42
CA GLU A 124 9.35 -18.04 8.63
C GLU A 124 8.16 -17.21 9.17
N VAL A 125 8.31 -15.88 9.23
CA VAL A 125 7.23 -14.96 9.62
C VAL A 125 6.06 -15.06 8.65
N LEU A 126 6.30 -15.05 7.33
CA LEU A 126 5.23 -15.25 6.32
C LEU A 126 4.47 -16.56 6.55
N GLN A 127 5.17 -17.68 6.72
CA GLN A 127 4.50 -18.97 6.96
C GLN A 127 3.75 -19.00 8.32
N GLN A 128 4.21 -18.24 9.32
CA GLN A 128 3.49 -18.09 10.59
C GLN A 128 2.23 -17.24 10.41
N THR A 129 2.30 -16.08 9.74
CA THR A 129 1.13 -15.23 9.47
C THR A 129 0.10 -15.95 8.61
N ASP A 130 0.53 -16.65 7.56
CA ASP A 130 -0.37 -17.35 6.64
C ASP A 130 -1.19 -18.45 7.36
N ARG A 131 -0.55 -19.18 8.30
CA ARG A 131 -1.24 -20.17 9.14
C ARG A 131 -2.21 -19.55 10.14
N LEU A 132 -1.89 -18.38 10.68
CA LEU A 132 -2.77 -17.65 11.60
C LEU A 132 -3.99 -17.08 10.86
N ILE A 133 -3.80 -16.59 9.62
CA ILE A 133 -4.88 -16.15 8.74
C ILE A 133 -5.77 -17.34 8.37
N ALA A 134 -5.18 -18.46 7.91
CA ALA A 134 -5.91 -19.66 7.52
C ALA A 134 -6.63 -20.40 8.67
N ALA A 135 -6.45 -19.96 9.92
CA ALA A 135 -7.19 -20.46 11.07
C ALA A 135 -8.57 -19.78 11.24
N VAL A 136 -8.84 -18.68 10.54
CA VAL A 136 -10.15 -17.99 10.56
C VAL A 136 -11.14 -18.70 9.63
N PRO A 137 -12.34 -19.11 10.10
CA PRO A 137 -13.28 -19.92 9.32
C PRO A 137 -13.72 -19.33 7.99
N GLU A 138 -13.82 -18.00 7.90
CA GLU A 138 -14.24 -17.29 6.69
C GLU A 138 -13.16 -17.24 5.60
N VAL A 139 -11.92 -17.66 5.89
CA VAL A 139 -10.83 -17.66 4.91
C VAL A 139 -10.84 -18.94 4.09
N GLN A 140 -11.03 -18.81 2.77
CA GLN A 140 -10.96 -19.91 1.82
C GLN A 140 -9.52 -20.26 1.44
N SER A 141 -8.71 -19.25 1.14
CA SER A 141 -7.33 -19.44 0.67
C SER A 141 -6.43 -18.30 1.12
N VAL A 142 -5.14 -18.62 1.29
CA VAL A 142 -4.09 -17.68 1.69
C VAL A 142 -2.89 -17.88 0.78
N HIS A 143 -2.48 -16.81 0.10
CA HIS A 143 -1.35 -16.81 -0.81
C HIS A 143 -0.35 -15.71 -0.40
N GLY A 144 0.61 -16.09 0.45
CA GLY A 144 1.69 -15.25 0.91
C GLY A 144 2.80 -15.05 -0.12
N LYS A 145 3.18 -13.80 -0.37
CA LYS A 145 4.36 -13.38 -1.15
C LYS A 145 5.34 -12.61 -0.27
N LEU A 146 6.62 -13.01 -0.36
CA LEU A 146 7.75 -12.32 0.27
C LEU A 146 8.53 -11.55 -0.81
N GLY A 147 8.64 -10.23 -0.67
CA GLY A 147 9.29 -9.39 -1.68
C GLY A 147 8.51 -9.36 -3.00
N ARG A 148 9.23 -9.34 -4.12
CA ARG A 148 8.67 -9.14 -5.47
C ARG A 148 8.51 -10.43 -6.29
N ALA A 149 7.50 -10.45 -7.14
CA ALA A 149 7.46 -11.30 -8.33
C ALA A 149 8.46 -10.80 -9.40
N ASP A 150 8.77 -11.63 -10.40
CA ASP A 150 9.75 -11.30 -11.44
C ASP A 150 9.14 -10.44 -12.56
N THR A 151 8.74 -9.22 -12.19
CA THR A 151 8.12 -8.22 -13.06
C THR A 151 8.53 -6.81 -12.66
N ALA A 152 8.64 -5.90 -13.63
CA ALA A 152 8.91 -4.49 -13.37
C ALA A 152 7.77 -3.76 -12.62
N THR A 153 6.57 -4.35 -12.57
CA THR A 153 5.42 -3.80 -11.83
C THR A 153 5.46 -4.09 -10.33
N ASP A 154 6.41 -4.89 -9.85
CA ASP A 154 6.55 -5.27 -8.46
C ASP A 154 7.97 -4.94 -7.95
N SER A 155 8.06 -3.91 -7.12
CA SER A 155 9.30 -3.44 -6.51
C SER A 155 9.39 -3.74 -5.01
N ALA A 156 8.53 -4.64 -4.50
CA ALA A 156 8.46 -4.94 -3.07
C ALA A 156 9.81 -5.50 -2.53
N PRO A 157 10.38 -4.87 -1.48
CA PRO A 157 11.62 -5.35 -0.86
C PRO A 157 11.37 -6.62 -0.05
N LEU A 158 12.43 -7.38 0.24
CA LEU A 158 12.38 -8.61 1.07
C LEU A 158 12.02 -8.35 2.56
N THR A 159 11.82 -7.09 2.95
CA THR A 159 11.26 -6.65 4.24
C THR A 159 9.74 -6.47 4.20
N MET A 160 9.11 -6.61 3.03
CA MET A 160 7.68 -6.44 2.81
C MET A 160 7.06 -7.79 2.47
N LEU A 161 5.94 -8.09 3.13
CA LEU A 161 5.08 -9.22 2.80
C LEU A 161 3.82 -8.66 2.13
N GLU A 162 3.29 -9.38 1.14
CA GLU A 162 1.95 -9.17 0.62
C GLU A 162 1.25 -10.51 0.59
N THR A 163 0.16 -10.65 1.35
CA THR A 163 -0.58 -11.91 1.47
C THR A 163 -1.98 -11.69 0.95
N MET A 164 -2.31 -12.39 -0.14
CA MET A 164 -3.62 -12.37 -0.77
C MET A 164 -4.53 -13.37 -0.04
N ILE A 165 -5.65 -12.90 0.50
CA ILE A 165 -6.57 -13.67 1.33
C ILE A 165 -7.92 -13.70 0.63
N GLN A 166 -8.35 -14.89 0.23
CA GLN A 166 -9.69 -15.07 -0.36
C GLN A 166 -10.65 -15.52 0.73
N LEU A 167 -11.83 -14.90 0.78
CA LEU A 167 -12.88 -15.28 1.72
C LEU A 167 -13.85 -16.27 1.05
N ILE A 168 -14.49 -17.13 1.85
CA ILE A 168 -15.64 -17.91 1.40
C ILE A 168 -16.82 -16.96 1.06
N PRO A 169 -17.79 -17.38 0.24
CA PRO A 169 -18.96 -16.55 -0.07
C PRO A 169 -19.68 -16.05 1.20
N GLU A 170 -20.17 -14.80 1.16
CA GLU A 170 -20.82 -14.14 2.31
C GLU A 170 -22.01 -14.91 2.89
N SER A 171 -22.66 -15.75 2.08
CA SER A 171 -23.73 -16.67 2.50
C SER A 171 -23.29 -17.81 3.42
N GLU A 172 -21.99 -18.08 3.52
CA GLU A 172 -21.39 -19.17 4.31
C GLU A 172 -20.66 -18.66 5.57
N TRP A 173 -20.67 -17.34 5.82
CA TRP A 173 -20.06 -16.74 7.01
C TRP A 173 -20.84 -17.10 8.30
N ARG A 174 -20.15 -17.05 9.45
CA ARG A 174 -20.81 -17.21 10.76
C ARG A 174 -21.92 -16.15 10.96
N GLU A 175 -23.01 -16.51 11.62
CA GLU A 175 -24.15 -15.60 11.84
C GLU A 175 -23.71 -14.25 12.45
N GLY A 176 -24.15 -13.15 11.84
CA GLY A 176 -23.82 -11.79 12.29
C GLY A 176 -22.42 -11.30 11.93
N MET A 177 -21.61 -12.09 11.20
CA MET A 177 -20.32 -11.61 10.71
C MET A 177 -20.46 -10.53 9.64
N THR A 178 -19.46 -9.66 9.60
CA THR A 178 -19.27 -8.63 8.58
C THR A 178 -17.78 -8.54 8.25
N LEU A 179 -17.43 -7.99 7.09
CA LEU A 179 -16.03 -7.81 6.69
C LEU A 179 -15.20 -7.05 7.75
N GLU A 180 -15.81 -6.10 8.46
CA GLU A 180 -15.18 -5.35 9.54
C GLU A 180 -14.91 -6.21 10.79
N LEU A 181 -15.83 -7.11 11.15
CA LEU A 181 -15.61 -8.08 12.24
C LEU A 181 -14.53 -9.10 11.88
N ILE A 182 -14.53 -9.59 10.64
CA ILE A 182 -13.50 -10.50 10.11
C ILE A 182 -12.12 -9.80 10.13
N ARG A 183 -12.03 -8.54 9.69
CA ARG A 183 -10.81 -7.70 9.74
C ARG A 183 -10.28 -7.57 11.16
N ARG A 184 -11.14 -7.30 12.14
CA ARG A 184 -10.77 -7.19 13.57
C ARG A 184 -10.37 -8.53 14.18
N GLU A 185 -11.01 -9.62 13.80
CA GLU A 185 -10.66 -10.96 14.26
C GLU A 185 -9.31 -11.41 13.69
N LEU A 186 -9.06 -11.19 12.40
CA LEU A 186 -7.77 -11.37 11.75
C LEU A 186 -6.68 -10.54 12.42
N ASP A 187 -6.90 -9.24 12.63
CA ASP A 187 -5.90 -8.38 13.28
C ASP A 187 -5.56 -8.84 14.70
N ARG A 188 -6.56 -9.27 15.48
CA ARG A 188 -6.37 -9.82 16.83
C ARG A 188 -5.61 -11.15 16.84
N ILE A 189 -5.82 -12.01 15.85
CA ILE A 189 -5.19 -13.35 15.76
C ILE A 189 -3.76 -13.25 15.20
N VAL A 190 -3.55 -12.42 14.19
CA VAL A 190 -2.29 -12.32 13.44
C VAL A 190 -1.37 -11.29 14.11
N GLN A 191 -0.97 -11.57 15.34
CA GLN A 191 -0.11 -10.72 16.17
C GLN A 191 1.29 -11.32 16.27
N VAL A 192 2.23 -10.81 15.47
CA VAL A 192 3.63 -11.25 15.45
C VAL A 192 4.55 -10.12 15.97
N PRO A 193 5.42 -10.36 16.98
CA PRO A 193 6.27 -9.31 17.53
C PRO A 193 7.19 -8.66 16.48
N GLY A 194 7.15 -7.32 16.41
CA GLY A 194 7.96 -6.54 15.47
C GLY A 194 7.43 -6.50 14.04
N VAL A 195 6.15 -6.86 13.85
CA VAL A 195 5.41 -6.82 12.58
C VAL A 195 4.26 -5.83 12.74
N THR A 196 4.15 -4.83 11.87
CA THR A 196 3.01 -3.88 11.91
C THR A 196 1.98 -4.28 10.87
N ASN A 197 0.78 -4.67 11.33
CA ASN A 197 -0.32 -5.10 10.48
C ASN A 197 -0.94 -3.95 9.68
N VAL A 198 -1.29 -4.25 8.42
CA VAL A 198 -2.11 -3.40 7.55
C VAL A 198 -3.04 -4.32 6.76
N TRP A 199 -4.34 -4.05 6.85
CA TRP A 199 -5.41 -4.77 6.16
C TRP A 199 -6.09 -3.80 5.20
N ILE A 200 -6.13 -4.15 3.91
CA ILE A 200 -6.75 -3.35 2.86
C ILE A 200 -7.30 -4.29 1.77
N GLN A 201 -8.01 -3.77 0.79
CA GLN A 201 -8.56 -4.56 -0.31
C GLN A 201 -7.67 -4.42 -1.57
N PRO A 202 -7.52 -5.47 -2.39
CA PRO A 202 -6.50 -5.51 -3.45
C PRO A 202 -6.56 -4.37 -4.47
N ILE A 203 -7.71 -4.14 -5.09
CA ILE A 203 -7.88 -3.16 -6.17
C ILE A 203 -7.75 -1.75 -5.60
N LYS A 204 -8.42 -1.46 -4.47
CA LYS A 204 -8.27 -0.19 -3.74
C LYS A 204 -6.80 0.11 -3.45
N ASN A 205 -6.08 -0.85 -2.85
CA ASN A 205 -4.66 -0.67 -2.53
C ASN A 205 -3.79 -0.39 -3.76
N ARG A 206 -3.97 -1.14 -4.86
CA ARG A 206 -3.18 -0.89 -6.07
C ARG A 206 -3.49 0.47 -6.68
N ILE A 207 -4.72 0.96 -6.61
CA ILE A 207 -5.09 2.32 -7.02
C ILE A 207 -4.43 3.36 -6.10
N ASP A 208 -4.56 3.22 -4.78
CA ASP A 208 -4.04 4.17 -3.79
C ASP A 208 -2.50 4.25 -3.85
N MET A 209 -1.80 3.11 -4.03
CA MET A 209 -0.35 3.05 -4.26
C MET A 209 0.06 3.68 -5.60
N LEU A 210 -0.70 3.49 -6.69
CA LEU A 210 -0.40 4.12 -7.98
C LEU A 210 -0.64 5.64 -7.97
N ALA A 211 -1.63 6.11 -7.20
CA ALA A 211 -1.97 7.53 -7.08
C ALA A 211 -1.04 8.29 -6.11
N THR A 212 -0.69 7.66 -4.98
CA THR A 212 -0.01 8.34 -3.87
C THR A 212 1.33 7.73 -3.48
N GLY A 213 1.61 6.47 -3.82
CA GLY A 213 2.76 5.72 -3.33
C GLY A 213 2.65 5.26 -1.86
N ILE A 214 1.49 5.41 -1.22
CA ILE A 214 1.22 5.01 0.16
C ILE A 214 0.29 3.79 0.14
N LYS A 215 0.53 2.82 1.03
CA LYS A 215 -0.24 1.57 1.15
C LYS A 215 -1.38 1.58 2.18
N SER A 216 -1.45 2.64 2.99
CA SER A 216 -2.45 2.87 4.03
C SER A 216 -3.37 4.03 3.64
N PRO A 217 -4.66 4.06 4.06
CA PRO A 217 -5.58 5.15 3.73
C PRO A 217 -5.12 6.53 4.19
N VAL A 218 -4.35 6.58 5.27
CA VAL A 218 -3.66 7.78 5.77
C VAL A 218 -2.16 7.50 5.75
N GLY A 219 -1.37 8.48 5.30
CA GLY A 219 0.09 8.42 5.40
C GLY A 219 0.72 9.81 5.33
N VAL A 220 1.84 9.95 6.03
CA VAL A 220 2.58 11.22 6.16
C VAL A 220 3.89 11.08 5.41
N LYS A 221 4.24 12.07 4.59
CA LYS A 221 5.52 12.11 3.86
C LYS A 221 6.42 13.18 4.46
N VAL A 222 7.63 12.80 4.85
CA VAL A 222 8.65 13.70 5.40
C VAL A 222 9.77 13.87 4.36
N PRO A 223 9.70 14.88 3.46
CA PRO A 223 10.76 15.15 2.51
C PRO A 223 11.94 15.83 3.19
N GLY A 224 13.17 15.44 2.84
CA GLY A 224 14.38 16.08 3.35
C GLY A 224 15.66 15.57 2.66
N PRO A 225 16.79 16.27 2.82
CA PRO A 225 18.08 15.85 2.26
C PRO A 225 18.88 14.91 3.18
N ASP A 226 18.58 14.86 4.49
CA ASP A 226 19.30 14.05 5.48
C ASP A 226 18.41 12.93 6.02
N LEU A 227 18.80 11.68 5.73
CA LEU A 227 18.08 10.48 6.15
C LEU A 227 18.02 10.31 7.67
N SER A 228 19.03 10.79 8.41
CA SER A 228 19.10 10.68 9.88
C SER A 228 18.05 11.58 10.53
N VAL A 229 17.88 12.79 9.98
CA VAL A 229 16.87 13.75 10.44
C VAL A 229 15.46 13.26 10.09
N ILE A 230 15.27 12.71 8.87
CA ILE A 230 13.99 12.13 8.44
C ILE A 230 13.60 10.93 9.32
N GLU A 231 14.54 10.04 9.64
CA GLU A 231 14.28 8.88 10.52
C GLU A 231 13.93 9.33 11.95
N GLY A 232 14.61 10.35 12.49
CA GLY A 232 14.28 10.94 13.79
C GLY A 232 12.86 11.51 13.84
N ILE A 233 12.51 12.37 12.87
CA ILE A 233 11.16 12.94 12.74
C ILE A 233 10.12 11.82 12.55
N GLY A 234 10.42 10.80 11.75
CA GLY A 234 9.54 9.66 11.53
C GLY A 234 9.21 8.91 12.82
N ILE A 235 10.21 8.66 13.69
CA ILE A 235 10.00 8.00 14.99
C ILE A 235 9.21 8.87 15.96
N GLU A 236 9.41 10.19 15.94
CA GLU A 236 8.61 11.13 16.74
C GLU A 236 7.14 11.15 16.28
N MET A 237 6.90 11.16 14.96
CA MET A 237 5.56 11.06 14.38
C MET A 237 4.91 9.70 14.65
N GLU A 238 5.65 8.58 14.54
CA GLU A 238 5.16 7.23 14.85
C GLU A 238 4.56 7.16 16.27
N ARG A 239 5.28 7.73 17.25
CA ARG A 239 4.81 7.82 18.64
C ARG A 239 3.60 8.74 18.79
N ALA A 240 3.69 9.97 18.26
CA ALA A 240 2.63 10.96 18.41
C ALA A 240 1.30 10.54 17.74
N VAL A 241 1.35 9.77 16.65
CA VAL A 241 0.16 9.26 15.95
C VAL A 241 -0.42 8.01 16.60
N SER A 242 0.41 7.19 17.25
CA SER A 242 -0.03 5.99 17.98
C SER A 242 -1.00 6.29 19.12
N ASP A 243 -0.88 7.47 19.75
CA ASP A 243 -1.73 7.91 20.86
C ASP A 243 -3.06 8.56 20.40
N ILE A 244 -3.28 8.72 19.07
CA ILE A 244 -4.50 9.34 18.53
C ILE A 244 -5.65 8.32 18.50
N GLU A 245 -6.82 8.71 19.03
CA GLU A 245 -8.04 7.91 18.99
C GLU A 245 -8.42 7.55 17.54
N GLY A 246 -8.58 6.25 17.26
CA GLY A 246 -8.84 5.71 15.92
C GLY A 246 -7.61 5.16 15.19
N THR A 247 -6.38 5.40 15.68
CA THR A 247 -5.17 4.78 15.13
C THR A 247 -5.10 3.30 15.54
N VAL A 248 -5.22 2.38 14.57
CA VAL A 248 -5.05 0.93 14.80
C VAL A 248 -3.56 0.55 14.81
N SER A 249 -2.80 1.05 13.84
CA SER A 249 -1.36 0.81 13.72
C SER A 249 -0.66 2.00 13.07
N ALA A 250 0.58 2.26 13.50
CA ALA A 250 1.45 3.27 12.93
C ALA A 250 2.85 2.68 12.69
N TYR A 251 3.48 3.05 11.58
CA TYR A 251 4.84 2.61 11.23
C TYR A 251 5.55 3.67 10.40
N ALA A 252 6.66 4.18 10.90
CA ALA A 252 7.61 4.98 10.13
C ALA A 252 8.64 4.07 9.47
N GLU A 253 8.83 4.22 8.16
CA GLU A 253 9.92 3.55 7.46
C GLU A 253 11.28 4.13 7.90
N ARG A 254 12.28 3.26 8.08
CA ARG A 254 13.59 3.60 8.63
C ARG A 254 14.66 3.50 7.55
N PRO A 255 14.94 4.59 6.80
CA PRO A 255 15.78 4.52 5.60
C PRO A 255 17.25 4.15 5.89
N ALA A 256 17.78 4.44 7.08
CA ALA A 256 19.17 4.11 7.44
C ALA A 256 19.34 2.74 8.12
N GLY A 257 18.27 1.94 8.22
CA GLY A 257 18.25 0.67 8.96
C GLY A 257 19.01 -0.51 8.32
N GLY A 258 19.57 -0.34 7.11
CA GLY A 258 20.29 -1.39 6.39
C GLY A 258 21.55 -1.89 7.12
N ARG A 259 21.80 -3.21 7.05
CA ARG A 259 22.97 -3.87 7.65
C ARG A 259 23.97 -4.26 6.56
N PHE A 260 25.23 -3.88 6.74
CA PHE A 260 26.30 -4.12 5.77
C PHE A 260 27.51 -4.79 6.43
N VAL A 261 28.25 -5.55 5.64
CA VAL A 261 29.61 -6.00 5.95
C VAL A 261 30.52 -5.28 4.98
N GLU A 262 31.28 -4.31 5.48
CA GLU A 262 32.18 -3.50 4.67
C GLU A 262 33.56 -4.16 4.60
N ILE A 263 34.10 -4.29 3.39
CA ILE A 263 35.44 -4.79 3.12
C ILE A 263 36.26 -3.59 2.63
N ASP A 264 36.96 -2.93 3.57
CA ASP A 264 37.86 -1.83 3.25
C ASP A 264 39.22 -2.40 2.80
N ILE A 265 39.60 -2.10 1.55
CA ILE A 265 40.75 -2.70 0.89
C ILE A 265 41.98 -1.81 1.10
N ASP A 266 42.89 -2.21 2.00
CA ASP A 266 44.17 -1.53 2.16
C ASP A 266 45.04 -1.72 0.91
N ARG A 267 45.08 -0.68 0.08
CA ARG A 267 45.87 -0.62 -1.15
C ARG A 267 47.37 -0.82 -0.91
N LYS A 268 47.90 -0.48 0.26
CA LYS A 268 49.32 -0.69 0.60
C LYS A 268 49.61 -2.16 0.87
N ALA A 269 48.71 -2.83 1.59
CA ALA A 269 48.80 -4.28 1.82
C ALA A 269 48.62 -5.05 0.51
N ALA A 270 47.63 -4.71 -0.30
CA ALA A 270 47.40 -5.33 -1.62
C ALA A 270 48.62 -5.23 -2.55
N ALA A 271 49.29 -4.08 -2.58
CA ALA A 271 50.49 -3.86 -3.38
C ALA A 271 51.67 -4.79 -3.01
N LEU A 272 51.79 -5.24 -1.75
CA LEU A 272 52.81 -6.21 -1.34
C LEU A 272 52.62 -7.59 -1.99
N TYR A 273 51.38 -7.93 -2.33
CA TYR A 273 51.00 -9.16 -3.03
C TYR A 273 50.84 -8.96 -4.55
N MET A 274 51.21 -7.77 -5.06
CA MET A 274 50.99 -7.35 -6.44
C MET A 274 49.52 -7.43 -6.89
N MET A 275 48.57 -7.39 -5.94
CA MET A 275 47.14 -7.45 -6.23
C MET A 275 46.57 -6.06 -6.46
N SER A 276 45.77 -5.93 -7.51
CA SER A 276 44.93 -4.77 -7.76
C SER A 276 43.67 -4.79 -6.87
N VAL A 277 43.05 -3.61 -6.71
CA VAL A 277 41.75 -3.49 -6.03
C VAL A 277 40.66 -4.26 -6.78
N HIS A 278 40.75 -4.35 -8.11
CA HIS A 278 39.79 -5.05 -8.97
C HIS A 278 39.81 -6.56 -8.72
N GLU A 279 40.98 -7.19 -8.71
CA GLU A 279 41.11 -8.64 -8.44
C GLU A 279 40.58 -9.01 -7.05
N ILE A 280 40.80 -8.15 -6.04
CA ILE A 280 40.24 -8.34 -4.69
C ILE A 280 38.71 -8.22 -4.70
N GLN A 281 38.14 -7.29 -5.48
CA GLN A 281 36.70 -7.13 -5.64
C GLN A 281 36.06 -8.31 -6.41
N ASP A 282 36.73 -8.84 -7.43
CA ASP A 282 36.24 -9.98 -8.23
C ASP A 282 36.15 -11.25 -7.37
N VAL A 283 37.12 -11.47 -6.48
CA VAL A 283 37.08 -12.54 -5.47
C VAL A 283 35.89 -12.35 -4.52
N VAL A 284 35.60 -11.12 -4.07
CA VAL A 284 34.43 -10.84 -3.21
C VAL A 284 33.13 -11.10 -3.95
N GLN A 285 32.96 -10.58 -5.17
CA GLN A 285 31.74 -10.74 -5.97
C GLN A 285 31.48 -12.22 -6.33
N THR A 286 32.51 -12.92 -6.78
CA THR A 286 32.39 -14.32 -7.17
C THR A 286 32.30 -15.21 -5.94
N ALA A 287 33.36 -15.29 -5.14
CA ALA A 287 33.49 -16.33 -4.12
C ALA A 287 32.55 -16.13 -2.91
N ILE A 288 32.22 -14.89 -2.54
CA ILE A 288 31.28 -14.59 -1.45
C ILE A 288 29.88 -14.30 -2.00
N GLY A 289 29.78 -13.41 -3.00
CA GLY A 289 28.51 -12.97 -3.58
C GLY A 289 27.78 -14.09 -4.34
N GLY A 290 28.52 -14.94 -5.07
CA GLY A 290 27.95 -15.94 -5.98
C GLY A 290 27.50 -15.32 -7.31
N LEU A 291 28.32 -14.41 -7.87
CA LEU A 291 28.08 -13.80 -9.17
C LEU A 291 27.84 -14.86 -10.25
N GLN A 292 26.87 -14.60 -11.14
CA GLN A 292 26.62 -15.41 -12.32
C GLN A 292 27.79 -15.25 -13.31
N VAL A 293 28.42 -16.37 -13.68
CA VAL A 293 29.59 -16.43 -14.56
C VAL A 293 29.18 -16.78 -16.00
N SER A 294 28.13 -17.58 -16.18
CA SER A 294 27.63 -18.01 -17.49
C SER A 294 26.16 -18.46 -17.42
N GLU A 295 25.63 -18.98 -18.52
CA GLU A 295 24.31 -19.61 -18.62
C GLU A 295 24.41 -20.98 -19.31
N SER A 296 23.70 -21.99 -18.78
CA SER A 296 23.35 -23.19 -19.54
C SER A 296 22.19 -22.84 -20.48
N VAL A 297 22.20 -23.38 -21.70
CA VAL A 297 21.14 -23.20 -22.70
C VAL A 297 20.53 -24.55 -23.02
N GLU A 298 19.30 -24.76 -22.55
CA GLU A 298 18.59 -26.04 -22.60
C GLU A 298 17.31 -25.87 -23.42
N GLY A 299 17.51 -25.82 -24.74
CA GLY A 299 16.44 -25.53 -25.71
C GLY A 299 16.03 -24.06 -25.69
N LEU A 300 14.84 -23.78 -25.14
CA LEU A 300 14.37 -22.41 -24.90
C LEU A 300 14.69 -21.90 -23.48
N GLU A 301 15.05 -22.82 -22.57
CA GLU A 301 15.33 -22.50 -21.17
C GLU A 301 16.78 -22.06 -20.98
N ARG A 302 17.00 -21.19 -19.99
CA ARG A 302 18.32 -20.62 -19.64
C ARG A 302 18.50 -20.70 -18.14
N PHE A 303 19.61 -21.30 -17.69
CA PHE A 303 19.89 -21.48 -16.27
C PHE A 303 21.21 -20.81 -15.87
N PRO A 304 21.22 -19.97 -14.82
CA PRO A 304 22.42 -19.23 -14.41
C PRO A 304 23.46 -20.17 -13.77
N ILE A 305 24.68 -20.14 -14.30
CA ILE A 305 25.84 -20.83 -13.73
C ILE A 305 26.61 -19.81 -12.88
N ASN A 306 26.77 -20.07 -11.58
CA ASN A 306 27.57 -19.25 -10.67
C ASN A 306 28.72 -20.06 -10.04
N LEU A 307 29.75 -19.35 -9.60
CA LEU A 307 30.86 -19.91 -8.81
C LEU A 307 30.83 -19.25 -7.43
N ARG A 308 30.94 -20.04 -6.36
CA ARG A 308 30.86 -19.55 -4.98
C ARG A 308 31.59 -20.48 -4.02
N TYR A 309 32.18 -19.96 -2.94
CA TYR A 309 32.74 -20.80 -1.89
C TYR A 309 31.65 -21.52 -1.06
N PRO A 310 31.98 -22.70 -0.49
CA PRO A 310 31.14 -23.38 0.48
C PRO A 310 30.77 -22.43 1.63
N GLN A 311 29.55 -22.59 2.14
CA GLN A 311 28.95 -21.62 3.05
C GLN A 311 29.78 -21.37 4.32
N GLU A 312 30.41 -22.41 4.87
CA GLU A 312 31.25 -22.37 6.06
C GLU A 312 32.38 -21.31 6.03
N TRP A 313 32.90 -20.98 4.84
CA TRP A 313 33.96 -19.98 4.63
C TRP A 313 33.43 -18.54 4.62
N ARG A 314 32.11 -18.35 4.56
CA ARG A 314 31.47 -17.03 4.39
C ARG A 314 30.28 -16.80 5.33
N ASP A 315 30.10 -17.65 6.34
CA ASP A 315 29.03 -17.56 7.33
C ASP A 315 29.20 -16.40 8.32
N SER A 316 30.44 -15.96 8.57
CA SER A 316 30.73 -14.88 9.52
C SER A 316 31.86 -13.97 9.04
N PRO A 317 31.90 -12.69 9.47
CA PRO A 317 32.99 -11.77 9.14
C PRO A 317 34.38 -12.27 9.57
N GLU A 318 34.44 -13.10 10.62
CA GLU A 318 35.68 -13.69 11.14
C GLU A 318 36.23 -14.80 10.24
N LYS A 319 35.35 -15.55 9.56
CA LYS A 319 35.72 -16.70 8.70
C LYS A 319 35.96 -16.34 7.23
N ASN A 320 35.49 -15.18 6.77
CA ASN A 320 35.65 -14.70 5.39
C ASN A 320 37.13 -14.86 4.95
N PRO A 321 37.46 -15.60 3.87
CA PRO A 321 38.83 -16.01 3.57
C PRO A 321 39.88 -14.90 3.35
N GLN A 322 39.50 -13.63 3.34
CA GLN A 322 40.46 -12.51 3.48
C GLN A 322 41.04 -12.38 4.90
N SER A 323 40.38 -12.91 5.94
CA SER A 323 40.98 -13.13 7.27
C SER A 323 41.93 -14.33 7.27
N ALA A 324 41.61 -15.38 6.50
CA ALA A 324 42.40 -16.61 6.38
C ALA A 324 43.62 -16.46 5.45
N GLY A 325 43.55 -15.59 4.43
CA GLY A 325 44.70 -15.15 3.63
C GLY A 325 45.78 -14.47 4.48
N GLY A 326 45.44 -14.07 5.71
CA GLY A 326 46.37 -13.59 6.73
C GLY A 326 47.33 -14.65 7.28
N ASP A 327 47.09 -15.96 7.12
CA ASP A 327 48.00 -16.99 7.66
C ASP A 327 49.29 -17.18 6.82
N ALA A 328 49.35 -16.64 5.60
CA ALA A 328 50.61 -16.38 4.90
C ALA A 328 51.41 -15.18 5.49
N ILE A 329 50.80 -14.43 6.41
CA ILE A 329 51.30 -13.18 7.02
C ILE A 329 51.43 -13.30 8.55
N ARG A 330 51.25 -14.50 9.13
CA ARG A 330 51.48 -14.75 10.56
C ARG A 330 52.85 -15.37 10.83
N ARG A 331 53.90 -14.55 10.71
CA ARG A 331 55.10 -14.72 11.53
C ARG A 331 55.10 -13.65 12.64
N PRO A 332 55.57 -14.00 13.86
CA PRO A 332 55.34 -13.15 15.02
C PRO A 332 56.25 -11.92 14.99
N TYR A 333 55.65 -10.74 14.85
CA TYR A 333 56.27 -9.50 15.28
C TYR A 333 55.34 -8.77 16.25
N SER A 334 55.84 -8.58 17.46
CA SER A 334 55.10 -7.97 18.56
C SER A 334 55.06 -6.45 18.44
N SER A 335 53.93 -5.89 17.99
CA SER A 335 53.45 -4.56 18.43
C SER A 335 52.13 -4.17 17.78
N GLY A 336 51.20 -3.63 18.58
CA GLY A 336 50.22 -2.65 18.10
C GLY A 336 48.96 -3.18 17.40
N ARG A 337 47.81 -2.98 18.05
CA ARG A 337 46.46 -3.02 17.49
C ARG A 337 46.37 -2.45 16.05
N SER A 338 45.92 -3.24 15.06
CA SER A 338 44.88 -2.81 14.09
C SER A 338 44.38 -3.98 13.25
N GLY A 339 43.07 -4.02 13.01
CA GLY A 339 42.39 -5.10 12.28
C GLY A 339 40.92 -5.16 12.69
N ARG A 340 40.18 -4.06 12.50
CA ARG A 340 38.76 -3.99 12.89
C ARG A 340 37.84 -4.21 11.70
N ASN A 341 37.31 -5.43 11.57
CA ASN A 341 35.99 -5.62 10.98
C ASN A 341 35.00 -4.79 11.80
N GLN A 342 34.42 -3.74 11.22
CA GLN A 342 33.43 -2.91 11.90
C GLN A 342 32.04 -3.23 11.35
N HIS A 343 31.18 -3.76 12.21
CA HIS A 343 29.74 -3.71 11.94
C HIS A 343 29.29 -2.25 11.99
N ARG A 344 28.87 -1.72 10.85
CA ARG A 344 28.29 -0.37 10.74
C ARG A 344 26.85 -0.48 10.25
N ARG A 345 25.96 0.31 10.87
CA ARG A 345 24.74 0.77 10.17
C ARG A 345 25.17 1.79 9.12
N TRP A 346 24.29 2.10 8.18
CA TRP A 346 24.56 2.99 7.04
C TRP A 346 25.40 4.23 7.43
N PRO A 347 26.44 4.60 6.67
CA PRO A 347 27.40 5.61 7.11
C PRO A 347 26.74 6.99 7.24
N GLN A 348 26.69 7.50 8.47
CA GLN A 348 26.47 8.92 8.71
C GLN A 348 27.65 9.68 8.10
N HIS A 349 27.36 10.57 7.14
CA HIS A 349 28.38 11.40 6.51
C HIS A 349 28.93 12.42 7.51
N ASP A 350 30.20 12.27 7.91
CA ASP A 350 30.95 13.31 8.60
C ASP A 350 30.98 14.60 7.74
N PRO A 351 30.65 15.78 8.29
CA PRO A 351 30.66 17.01 7.54
C PRO A 351 32.10 17.48 7.27
N ILE A 352 32.41 17.63 5.97
CA ILE A 352 33.46 18.52 5.44
C ILE A 352 34.90 18.10 5.78
N ARG A 353 35.52 17.35 4.85
CA ARG A 353 36.93 17.59 4.47
C ARG A 353 37.01 18.03 3.02
N LYS A 354 37.43 19.28 2.81
CA LYS A 354 37.64 19.88 1.48
C LYS A 354 38.81 19.20 0.77
N CYS A 355 38.58 18.71 -0.45
CA CYS A 355 39.63 18.56 -1.47
C CYS A 355 39.19 19.33 -2.73
N PRO A 356 40.15 19.90 -3.48
CA PRO A 356 39.87 20.99 -4.41
C PRO A 356 39.28 20.53 -5.75
N ALA A 357 38.53 21.42 -6.38
CA ALA A 357 37.95 21.21 -7.70
C ALA A 357 39.02 21.22 -8.81
N ASN A 358 38.91 20.25 -9.73
CA ASN A 358 39.28 20.43 -11.14
C ASN A 358 38.50 19.42 -12.01
N ARG A 359 37.68 19.97 -12.92
CA ARG A 359 37.54 19.66 -14.38
C ARG A 359 38.11 18.29 -14.83
N ILE A 360 37.49 17.43 -15.66
CA ILE A 360 36.43 17.57 -16.69
C ILE A 360 36.02 16.11 -17.10
N SER A 361 34.94 15.73 -17.81
CA SER A 361 33.97 16.41 -18.70
C SER A 361 32.59 15.65 -18.75
N LEU A 362 31.72 16.05 -19.68
CA LEU A 362 30.42 15.54 -20.10
C LEU A 362 30.33 14.06 -20.53
N HIS A 363 29.17 13.43 -20.24
CA HIS A 363 28.19 13.12 -21.29
C HIS A 363 26.75 13.17 -20.76
N ARG A 364 25.93 14.07 -21.32
CA ARG A 364 24.46 14.00 -21.23
C ARG A 364 23.97 13.06 -22.34
N HIS A 365 22.99 12.21 -22.05
CA HIS A 365 21.95 11.85 -23.02
C HIS A 365 20.59 11.91 -22.34
N CYS A 366 19.66 12.63 -22.98
CA CYS A 366 18.27 12.74 -22.55
C CYS A 366 17.43 11.74 -23.35
N ARG A 367 16.45 11.12 -22.68
CA ARG A 367 15.12 10.68 -23.17
C ARG A 367 14.99 10.11 -24.59
N ALA A 368 14.35 8.95 -24.67
CA ALA A 368 12.94 8.94 -25.06
C ALA A 368 12.11 8.74 -23.79
#